data_AF-A0A3D1YYB8-F1
#
_entry.id   AF-A0A3D1YYB8-F1
#
_cell.length_a   1.000
_cell.length_b   1.000
_cell.length_c   1.000
_cell.angle_alpha   90.00
_cell.angle_beta   90.00
_cell.angle_gamma   90.00
#
_symmetry.space_group_name_H-M   'P 1'
#
loop_
_entity.id
_entity.type
_entity.pdbx_description
1 polymer ?
#
loop_
_entity_poly.entity_id
_entity_poly.type
_entity_poly.pdbx_seq_one_letter_code
_entity_poly.pdbx_strand_id
1 'polypeptide(L)'
;MGAKAAESRLKFPPDAIIQMSNFVGYMLDYCVKAGVERVVLLGHIGKLVKVAAGHFDTHSGKTDDPVEIMKRLIRNQTKDIAPMTYMIKVNTAEDAALGLSKLGYSRMLDKIAEAASAQARAYVDGNLEIGTAITVLSGEIVASDSASRKIVKDAAW
;
A
#
# COMPACT_ATOMS: atom_id res chain seq x y z
N MET A 1 -0.96 -9.99 10.09
CA MET A 1 -0.82 -10.31 8.65
C MET A 1 0.37 -9.57 8.05
N GLY A 2 0.41 -8.23 8.09
CA GLY A 2 1.55 -7.43 7.58
C GLY A 2 2.92 -7.87 8.14
N ALA A 3 3.09 -7.92 9.47
CA ALA A 3 4.36 -8.36 10.08
C ALA A 3 4.80 -9.77 9.62
N LYS A 4 3.86 -10.73 9.62
CA LYS A 4 4.14 -12.09 9.10
C LYS A 4 4.59 -12.07 7.64
N ALA A 5 4.02 -11.21 6.80
CA ALA A 5 4.44 -11.06 5.41
C ALA A 5 5.83 -10.40 5.31
N ALA A 6 6.15 -9.43 6.17
CA ALA A 6 7.48 -8.84 6.23
C ALA A 6 8.56 -9.89 6.52
N GLU A 7 8.34 -10.74 7.52
CA GLU A 7 9.29 -11.82 7.88
C GLU A 7 9.35 -12.92 6.80
N SER A 8 8.19 -13.48 6.45
CA SER A 8 8.17 -14.70 5.62
C SER A 8 8.40 -14.43 4.13
N ARG A 9 7.93 -13.28 3.61
CA ARG A 9 7.97 -12.95 2.17
C ARG A 9 9.07 -11.96 1.83
N LEU A 10 9.28 -10.93 2.65
CA LEU A 10 10.29 -9.90 2.40
C LEU A 10 11.60 -10.11 3.17
N LYS A 11 11.65 -11.09 4.08
CA LYS A 11 12.85 -11.46 4.86
C LYS A 11 13.39 -10.32 5.72
N PHE A 12 12.52 -9.41 6.17
CA PHE A 12 12.94 -8.42 7.17
C PHE A 12 13.23 -9.10 8.52
N PRO A 13 14.31 -8.72 9.21
CA PRO A 13 14.55 -9.17 10.58
C PRO A 13 13.45 -8.60 11.51
N PRO A 14 13.09 -9.31 12.59
CA PRO A 14 12.06 -8.86 13.53
C PRO A 14 12.25 -7.43 14.04
N ASP A 15 13.51 -7.04 14.30
CA ASP A 15 13.85 -5.72 14.84
C ASP A 15 13.64 -4.57 13.83
N ALA A 16 13.52 -4.89 12.53
CA ALA A 16 13.18 -3.92 11.49
C ALA A 16 11.66 -3.80 11.26
N ILE A 17 10.83 -4.55 11.99
CA ILE A 17 9.38 -4.62 11.77
C ILE A 17 8.65 -3.87 12.88
N ILE A 18 8.13 -2.70 12.53
CA ILE A 18 7.29 -1.91 13.42
C ILE A 18 5.82 -2.09 13.04
N GLN A 19 5.02 -2.62 13.97
CA GLN A 19 3.58 -2.70 13.77
C GLN A 19 2.92 -1.37 14.07
N MET A 20 2.18 -0.86 13.09
CA MET A 20 1.34 0.31 13.24
C MET A 20 -0.11 -0.07 12.95
N SER A 21 -1.03 0.38 13.80
CA SER A 21 -2.46 0.06 13.65
C SER A 21 -3.10 0.90 12.52
N ASN A 22 -3.69 2.05 12.84
CA ASN A 22 -4.30 2.94 11.85
C ASN A 22 -3.53 4.27 11.69
N PHE A 23 -2.51 4.49 12.52
CA PHE A 23 -1.82 5.78 12.66
C PHE A 23 -0.59 5.88 11.75
N VAL A 24 -0.81 5.85 10.44
CA VAL A 24 0.28 5.87 9.45
C VAL A 24 1.06 7.19 9.53
N GLY A 25 0.35 8.32 9.57
CA GLY A 25 1.00 9.65 9.62
C GLY A 25 1.87 9.83 10.85
N TYR A 26 1.33 9.49 12.04
CA TYR A 26 2.09 9.53 13.29
C TYR A 26 3.38 8.72 13.23
N MET A 27 3.34 7.52 12.64
CA MET A 27 4.52 6.69 12.52
C MET A 27 5.53 7.23 11.53
N LEU A 28 5.08 7.82 10.42
CA LEU A 28 5.96 8.49 9.47
C LEU A 28 6.67 9.69 10.12
N ASP A 29 5.94 10.53 10.86
CA ASP A 29 6.53 11.64 11.62
C ASP A 29 7.56 11.16 12.65
N TYR A 30 7.25 10.04 13.33
CA TYR A 30 8.18 9.44 14.28
C TYR A 30 9.44 8.92 13.59
N CYS A 31 9.32 8.27 12.43
CA CYS A 31 10.46 7.83 11.62
C CYS A 31 11.37 8.99 11.24
N VAL A 32 10.80 10.13 10.79
CA VAL A 32 11.58 11.34 10.51
C VAL A 32 12.32 11.82 11.75
N LYS A 33 11.62 11.95 12.88
CA LYS A 33 12.21 12.42 14.15
C LYS A 33 13.31 11.49 14.67
N ALA A 34 13.17 10.19 14.42
CA ALA A 34 14.15 9.18 14.81
C ALA A 34 15.34 9.06 13.85
N GLY A 35 15.37 9.84 12.75
CA GLY A 35 16.45 9.80 11.77
C GLY A 35 16.44 8.54 10.90
N VAL A 36 15.28 7.88 10.75
CA VAL A 36 15.13 6.77 9.80
C VAL A 36 15.24 7.32 8.38
N GLU A 37 15.99 6.65 7.50
CA GLU A 37 16.18 7.14 6.13
C GLU A 37 15.19 6.53 5.13
N ARG A 38 14.85 5.25 5.32
CA ARG A 38 14.11 4.44 4.35
C ARG A 38 13.07 3.58 5.04
N VAL A 39 11.84 3.58 4.54
CA VAL A 39 10.74 2.77 5.09
C VAL A 39 9.93 2.08 3.99
N VAL A 40 9.42 0.89 4.30
CA VAL A 40 8.44 0.20 3.48
C VAL A 40 7.11 0.15 4.23
N LEU A 41 6.09 0.79 3.68
CA LEU A 41 4.71 0.61 4.13
C LEU A 41 4.22 -0.75 3.64
N LEU A 42 4.03 -1.69 4.56
CA LEU A 42 3.52 -3.03 4.26
C LEU A 42 2.19 -3.27 4.96
N GLY A 43 1.14 -3.57 4.18
CA GLY A 43 -0.13 -3.97 4.79
C GLY A 43 -1.26 -4.21 3.81
N HIS A 44 -2.45 -4.40 4.38
CA HIS A 44 -3.64 -4.82 3.64
C HIS A 44 -4.14 -3.76 2.64
N ILE A 45 -4.57 -4.16 1.45
CA ILE A 45 -5.11 -3.27 0.40
C ILE A 45 -6.13 -2.27 0.94
N GLY A 46 -7.05 -2.70 1.79
CA GLY A 46 -8.08 -1.84 2.37
C GLY A 46 -7.56 -0.69 3.24
N LYS A 47 -6.31 -0.75 3.71
CA LYS A 47 -5.63 0.34 4.43
C LYS A 47 -4.75 1.17 3.50
N LEU A 48 -3.94 0.51 2.68
CA LEU A 48 -2.93 1.20 1.85
C LEU A 48 -3.57 2.00 0.73
N VAL A 49 -4.73 1.57 0.22
CA VAL A 49 -5.49 2.39 -0.74
C VAL A 49 -5.95 3.72 -0.13
N LYS A 50 -6.20 3.76 1.19
CA LYS A 50 -6.57 5.01 1.89
C LYS A 50 -5.38 5.96 1.97
N VAL A 51 -4.19 5.43 2.20
CA VAL A 51 -2.95 6.19 2.12
C VAL A 51 -2.73 6.74 0.71
N ALA A 52 -3.03 5.95 -0.34
CA ALA A 52 -3.00 6.42 -1.72
C ALA A 52 -4.02 7.56 -2.00
N ALA A 53 -5.09 7.67 -1.22
CA ALA A 53 -6.03 8.80 -1.25
C ALA A 53 -5.63 9.98 -0.34
N GLY A 54 -4.50 9.90 0.37
CA GLY A 54 -4.04 10.94 1.29
C GLY A 54 -4.60 10.83 2.72
N HIS A 55 -5.23 9.71 3.08
CA HIS A 55 -5.68 9.46 4.45
C HIS A 55 -4.60 8.75 5.27
N PHE A 56 -4.07 9.45 6.28
CA PHE A 56 -3.01 8.94 7.15
C PHE A 56 -3.51 8.39 8.51
N ASP A 57 -4.81 8.49 8.76
CA ASP A 57 -5.54 7.67 9.72
C ASP A 57 -6.43 6.70 8.94
N THR A 58 -6.09 5.41 8.92
CA THR A 58 -6.77 4.43 8.06
C THR A 58 -8.04 3.84 8.67
N HIS A 59 -8.51 4.36 9.81
CA HIS A 59 -9.73 3.87 10.45
C HIS A 59 -10.94 4.03 9.51
N SER A 60 -11.80 2.99 9.40
CA SER A 60 -12.95 2.99 8.46
C SER A 60 -13.91 4.16 8.69
N GLY A 61 -14.14 4.56 9.93
CA GLY A 61 -14.99 5.71 10.26
C GLY A 61 -14.40 7.10 9.95
N LYS A 62 -13.19 7.19 9.40
CA LYS A 62 -12.49 8.46 9.13
C LYS A 62 -12.12 8.66 7.66
N THR A 63 -12.47 7.71 6.79
CA THR A 63 -12.03 7.69 5.40
C THR A 63 -13.18 7.28 4.49
N ASP A 64 -13.05 7.60 3.20
CA ASP A 64 -13.89 7.02 2.17
C ASP A 64 -13.80 5.48 2.14
N ASP A 65 -14.80 4.86 1.52
CA ASP A 65 -14.80 3.42 1.28
C ASP A 65 -13.59 3.01 0.40
N PRO A 66 -12.81 1.98 0.81
CA PRO A 66 -11.66 1.51 0.05
C PRO A 66 -11.94 1.13 -1.41
N VAL A 67 -13.09 0.52 -1.70
CA VAL A 67 -13.44 0.11 -3.07
C VAL A 67 -13.73 1.34 -3.92
N GLU A 68 -14.39 2.35 -3.36
CA GLU A 68 -14.65 3.60 -4.08
C GLU A 68 -13.35 4.37 -4.37
N ILE A 69 -12.41 4.39 -3.41
CA ILE A 69 -11.07 4.93 -3.65
C ILE A 69 -10.37 4.16 -4.79
N MET A 70 -10.41 2.83 -4.77
CA MET A 70 -9.82 2.00 -5.83
C MET A 70 -10.43 2.33 -7.20
N LYS A 71 -11.76 2.45 -7.30
CA LYS A 71 -12.45 2.85 -8.54
C LYS A 71 -11.97 4.20 -9.06
N ARG A 72 -11.80 5.20 -8.19
CA ARG A 72 -11.29 6.52 -8.56
C ARG A 72 -9.86 6.43 -9.09
N LEU A 73 -8.98 5.71 -8.40
CA LEU A 73 -7.59 5.53 -8.80
C LEU A 73 -7.45 4.77 -10.12
N ILE A 74 -8.22 3.68 -10.31
CA ILE A 74 -8.18 2.85 -11.52
C ILE A 74 -8.70 3.61 -12.75
N ARG A 75 -9.80 4.36 -12.59
CA ARG A 75 -10.38 5.16 -13.67
C ARG A 75 -9.40 6.18 -14.25
N ASN A 76 -8.49 6.69 -13.42
CA ASN A 76 -7.47 7.65 -13.84
C ASN A 76 -6.27 6.99 -14.56
N GLN A 77 -6.18 5.66 -14.59
CA GLN A 77 -5.06 4.92 -15.17
C GLN A 77 -5.31 4.38 -16.58
N THR A 78 -6.57 4.22 -16.99
CA THR A 78 -6.91 3.59 -18.28
C THR A 78 -8.20 4.13 -18.87
N LYS A 79 -8.32 4.03 -20.19
CA LYS A 79 -9.59 4.22 -20.93
C LYS A 79 -10.34 2.91 -21.16
N ASP A 80 -9.73 1.77 -20.84
CA ASP A 80 -10.38 0.45 -20.88
C ASP A 80 -11.49 0.38 -19.82
N ILE A 81 -12.67 -0.06 -20.24
CA ILE A 81 -13.85 -0.18 -19.38
C ILE A 81 -13.85 -1.50 -18.60
N ALA A 82 -13.19 -2.54 -19.08
CA ALA A 82 -13.21 -3.87 -18.49
C ALA A 82 -12.84 -3.92 -16.99
N PRO A 83 -11.77 -3.26 -16.50
CA PRO A 83 -11.47 -3.25 -15.06
C PRO A 83 -12.57 -2.53 -14.27
N MET A 84 -13.14 -1.45 -14.81
CA MET A 84 -14.22 -0.73 -14.15
C MET A 84 -15.53 -1.54 -14.12
N THR A 85 -15.84 -2.29 -15.18
CA THR A 85 -16.97 -3.22 -15.21
C THR A 85 -16.84 -4.30 -14.15
N TYR A 86 -15.62 -4.79 -13.91
CA TYR A 86 -15.35 -5.71 -12.79
C TYR A 86 -15.51 -5.01 -11.43
N MET A 87 -14.95 -3.82 -11.26
CA MET A 87 -15.00 -3.06 -10.01
C MET A 87 -16.42 -2.69 -9.53
N ILE A 88 -17.41 -2.65 -10.43
CA ILE A 88 -18.81 -2.42 -10.04
C ILE A 88 -19.43 -3.65 -9.33
N LYS A 89 -18.88 -4.84 -9.54
CA LYS A 89 -19.43 -6.12 -9.02
C LYS A 89 -18.82 -6.56 -7.69
N VAL A 90 -17.78 -5.88 -7.21
CA VAL A 90 -17.04 -6.25 -6.00
C VAL A 90 -17.45 -5.40 -4.80
N ASN A 91 -17.51 -6.02 -3.63
CA ASN A 91 -17.91 -5.36 -2.38
C ASN A 91 -16.73 -5.08 -1.45
N THR A 92 -15.59 -5.75 -1.66
CA THR A 92 -14.42 -5.63 -0.78
C THR A 92 -13.18 -5.22 -1.57
N ALA A 93 -12.29 -4.48 -0.94
CA ALA A 93 -11.01 -4.11 -1.54
C ALA A 93 -10.12 -5.33 -1.83
N GLU A 94 -10.29 -6.40 -1.06
CA GLU A 94 -9.56 -7.65 -1.26
C GLU A 94 -10.04 -8.38 -2.52
N ASP A 95 -11.35 -8.56 -2.68
CA ASP A 95 -11.92 -9.16 -3.90
C ASP A 95 -11.56 -8.34 -5.12
N ALA A 96 -11.62 -7.00 -5.00
CA ALA A 96 -11.18 -6.08 -6.03
C ALA A 96 -9.72 -6.34 -6.46
N ALA A 97 -8.78 -6.39 -5.50
CA ALA A 97 -7.37 -6.61 -5.78
C ALA A 97 -7.10 -8.00 -6.37
N LEU A 98 -7.65 -9.06 -5.76
CA LEU A 98 -7.45 -10.42 -6.24
C LEU A 98 -8.03 -10.63 -7.63
N GLY A 99 -9.23 -10.10 -7.88
CA GLY A 99 -9.88 -10.21 -9.18
C GLY A 99 -9.17 -9.43 -10.28
N LEU A 100 -8.78 -8.17 -10.01
CA LEU A 100 -7.99 -7.38 -10.95
C LEU A 100 -6.68 -8.07 -11.31
N SER A 101 -5.98 -8.63 -10.31
CA SER A 101 -4.75 -9.40 -10.55
C SER A 101 -5.00 -10.61 -11.45
N LYS A 102 -6.05 -11.42 -11.16
CA LYS A 102 -6.43 -12.58 -11.97
C LYS A 102 -6.82 -12.22 -13.41
N LEU A 103 -7.38 -11.03 -13.62
CA LEU A 103 -7.75 -10.50 -14.93
C LEU A 103 -6.57 -9.88 -15.69
N GLY A 104 -5.36 -9.89 -15.14
CA GLY A 104 -4.15 -9.34 -15.78
C GLY A 104 -3.93 -7.85 -15.54
N TYR A 105 -4.65 -7.24 -14.60
CA TYR A 105 -4.53 -5.82 -14.24
C TYR A 105 -3.61 -5.57 -13.04
N SER A 106 -2.67 -6.47 -12.74
CA SER A 106 -1.74 -6.34 -11.60
C SER A 106 -0.96 -5.02 -11.62
N ARG A 107 -0.60 -4.52 -12.81
CA ARG A 107 0.07 -3.20 -12.96
C ARG A 107 -0.76 -2.04 -12.41
N MET A 108 -2.10 -2.14 -12.42
CA MET A 108 -2.96 -1.11 -11.84
C MET A 108 -2.89 -1.12 -10.30
N LEU A 109 -2.66 -2.29 -9.71
CA LEU A 109 -2.45 -2.42 -8.27
C LEU A 109 -1.08 -1.86 -7.87
N ASP A 110 -0.03 -2.09 -8.68
CA ASP A 110 1.28 -1.45 -8.49
C ASP A 110 1.17 0.08 -8.53
N LYS A 111 0.32 0.63 -9.40
CA LYS A 111 0.03 2.08 -9.42
C LYS A 111 -0.66 2.59 -8.16
N ILE A 112 -1.45 1.76 -7.48
CA ILE A 112 -2.01 2.11 -6.16
C ILE A 112 -0.89 2.15 -5.11
N ALA A 113 0.03 1.19 -5.14
CA ALA A 113 1.20 1.20 -4.26
C ALA A 113 2.09 2.43 -4.51
N GLU A 114 2.34 2.78 -5.77
CA GLU A 114 3.07 3.99 -6.16
C GLU A 114 2.38 5.26 -5.62
N ALA A 115 1.06 5.35 -5.74
CA ALA A 115 0.29 6.47 -5.23
C ALA A 115 0.36 6.57 -3.69
N ALA A 116 0.31 5.45 -2.97
CA ALA A 116 0.50 5.44 -1.52
C ALA A 116 1.88 5.95 -1.11
N SER A 117 2.95 5.50 -1.78
CA SER A 117 4.30 5.99 -1.51
C SER A 117 4.45 7.46 -1.83
N ALA A 118 3.86 7.93 -2.93
CA ALA A 118 3.90 9.34 -3.31
C ALA A 118 3.22 10.23 -2.27
N GLN A 119 2.01 9.84 -1.82
CA GLN A 119 1.29 10.57 -0.77
C GLN A 119 2.06 10.56 0.54
N ALA A 120 2.57 9.40 0.97
CA ALA A 120 3.33 9.29 2.20
C ALA A 120 4.61 10.12 2.16
N ARG A 121 5.29 10.19 1.02
CA ARG A 121 6.49 11.03 0.85
C ARG A 121 6.16 12.51 0.91
N ALA A 122 5.06 12.92 0.27
CA ALA A 122 4.59 14.30 0.32
C ALA A 122 4.19 14.69 1.76
N TYR A 123 3.58 13.78 2.51
CA TYR A 123 3.18 14.03 3.90
C TYR A 123 4.36 14.38 4.83
N VAL A 124 5.54 13.81 4.58
CA VAL A 124 6.76 14.09 5.36
C VAL A 124 7.71 15.06 4.67
N ASP A 125 7.24 15.86 3.71
CA ASP A 125 8.05 16.83 2.95
C ASP A 125 9.31 16.22 2.31
N GLY A 126 9.24 14.95 1.91
CA GLY A 126 10.37 14.25 1.26
C GLY A 126 11.51 13.82 2.19
N ASN A 127 11.36 13.96 3.52
CA ASN A 127 12.39 13.60 4.49
C ASN A 127 12.62 12.07 4.65
N LEU A 128 11.83 11.23 3.96
CA LEU A 128 11.98 9.77 3.95
C LEU A 128 11.94 9.22 2.52
N GLU A 129 12.78 8.23 2.21
CA GLU A 129 12.55 7.34 1.06
C GLU A 129 11.48 6.32 1.46
N ILE A 130 10.30 6.45 0.85
CA ILE A 130 9.15 5.58 1.15
C ILE A 130 8.82 4.73 -0.06
N GLY A 131 8.68 3.42 0.18
CA GLY A 131 8.07 2.45 -0.73
C GLY A 131 6.84 1.80 -0.11
N THR A 132 5.99 1.19 -0.94
CA THR A 132 4.77 0.51 -0.48
C THR A 132 4.66 -0.88 -1.10
N ALA A 133 4.34 -1.87 -0.26
CA ALA A 133 3.96 -3.22 -0.67
C ALA A 133 2.58 -3.55 -0.08
N ILE A 134 1.68 -4.08 -0.92
CA ILE A 134 0.28 -4.30 -0.57
C ILE A 134 0.02 -5.79 -0.45
N THR A 135 -0.61 -6.17 0.66
CA THR A 135 -1.01 -7.55 0.95
C THR A 135 -2.52 -7.74 0.91
N VAL A 136 -2.93 -9.00 0.80
CA VAL A 136 -4.29 -9.48 1.09
C VAL A 136 -4.32 -10.26 2.42
N LEU A 137 -5.48 -10.78 2.85
CA LEU A 137 -5.61 -11.48 4.14
C LEU A 137 -4.73 -12.74 4.22
N SER A 138 -4.49 -13.41 3.10
CA SER A 138 -3.57 -14.55 3.03
C SER A 138 -2.11 -14.19 3.33
N GLY A 139 -1.78 -12.89 3.36
CA GLY A 139 -0.41 -12.40 3.48
C GLY A 139 0.38 -12.43 2.16
N GLU A 140 -0.24 -12.84 1.05
CA GLU A 140 0.32 -12.68 -0.29
C GLU A 140 0.46 -11.19 -0.63
N ILE A 141 1.58 -10.84 -1.27
CA ILE A 141 1.84 -9.49 -1.79
C ILE A 141 1.26 -9.43 -3.19
N VAL A 142 0.22 -8.62 -3.37
CA VAL A 142 -0.51 -8.48 -4.65
C VAL A 142 -0.05 -7.27 -5.47
N ALA A 143 0.68 -6.35 -4.84
CA ALA A 143 1.27 -5.19 -5.52
C ALA A 143 2.47 -4.63 -4.75
N SER A 144 3.37 -3.99 -5.48
CA SER A 144 4.48 -3.23 -4.91
C SER A 144 4.89 -2.11 -5.85
N ASP A 145 5.47 -1.04 -5.30
CA ASP A 145 6.12 -0.02 -6.12
C ASP A 145 7.63 -0.31 -6.32
N SER A 146 8.26 0.49 -7.18
CA SER A 146 9.70 0.35 -7.44
C SER A 146 10.57 0.68 -6.22
N ALA A 147 10.15 1.66 -5.40
CA ALA A 147 10.88 2.07 -4.21
C ALA A 147 10.91 0.95 -3.15
N SER A 148 9.79 0.28 -2.86
CA SER A 148 9.77 -0.84 -1.92
C SER A 148 10.64 -1.99 -2.38
N ARG A 149 10.57 -2.37 -3.67
CA ARG A 149 11.43 -3.42 -4.24
C ARG A 149 12.91 -3.06 -4.11
N LYS A 150 13.27 -1.80 -4.35
CA LYS A 150 14.64 -1.30 -4.17
C LYS A 150 15.08 -1.38 -2.71
N ILE A 151 14.29 -0.84 -1.78
CA ILE A 151 14.61 -0.86 -0.35
C ILE A 151 14.79 -2.29 0.15
N VAL A 152 13.87 -3.20 -0.20
CA VAL A 152 13.96 -4.62 0.18
C VAL A 152 15.23 -5.27 -0.39
N LYS A 153 15.58 -4.99 -1.64
CA LYS A 153 16.80 -5.51 -2.27
C LYS A 153 18.07 -4.97 -1.62
N ASP A 154 18.10 -3.68 -1.30
CA ASP A 154 19.26 -2.99 -0.75
C ASP A 154 19.48 -3.30 0.74
N ALA A 155 18.45 -3.77 1.45
CA ALA A 155 18.52 -4.00 2.88
C ALA A 155 19.39 -5.21 3.27
N ALA A 156 19.79 -6.06 2.30
CA ALA A 156 20.83 -7.09 2.39
C ALA A 156 20.96 -7.76 3.77
N TRP A 157 19.83 -8.23 4.31
CA TRP A 157 19.78 -9.04 5.53
C TRP A 157 20.03 -10.52 5.21
#